data_AF-A0A2U3NJA7-F1
#
_entry.id   AF-A0A2U3NJA7-F1
#
_cell.length_a   1.000
_cell.length_b   1.000
_cell.length_c   1.000
_cell.angle_alpha   90.00
_cell.angle_beta   90.00
_cell.angle_gamma   90.00
#
_symmetry.space_group_name_H-M   'P 1'
#
loop_
_entity.id
_entity.type
_entity.pdbx_description
1 polymer ?
#
loop_
_entity_poly.entity_id
_entity_poly.type
_entity_poly.pdbx_seq_one_letter_code
_entity_poly.pdbx_strand_id
1 'polypeptide(L)'
;MARRARTLLRGALQLAVLNNVLGTNPVRDVQSIRSKAAPKGASALTAEQVRDLLTKVRASEECQRRDLVDPITLFLATGLRRCELLALRWSDFDADAGTIAVTGKVVRQSGIGLTRIDETKTAAGRRTIPLPSFAVALLNDRRKRLYVGQQRRSLHPAAERFVTRKTSTPRGAWCARGLGCRT
;
A
#
# COMPACT_ATOMS: atom_id res chain seq x y z
N MET A 1 -11.72 6.47 -21.32
CA MET A 1 -11.83 5.03 -21.65
C MET A 1 -10.97 4.60 -22.84
N ALA A 2 -10.97 5.35 -23.96
CA ALA A 2 -10.27 4.97 -25.19
C ALA A 2 -8.77 4.62 -25.06
N ARG A 3 -7.99 5.35 -24.24
CA ARG A 3 -6.56 5.04 -24.03
C ARG A 3 -6.35 3.68 -23.34
N ARG A 4 -7.16 3.34 -22.35
CA ARG A 4 -7.08 2.04 -21.64
C ARG A 4 -7.52 0.91 -22.56
N ALA A 5 -8.61 1.10 -23.32
CA ALA A 5 -9.08 0.13 -24.31
C ALA A 5 -7.99 -0.18 -25.34
N ARG A 6 -7.31 0.85 -25.88
CA ARG A 6 -6.18 0.66 -26.79
C ARG A 6 -5.06 -0.17 -26.17
N THR A 7 -4.66 0.12 -24.92
CA THR A 7 -3.62 -0.67 -24.22
C THR A 7 -4.00 -2.13 -24.08
N LEU A 8 -5.26 -2.40 -23.70
CA LEU A 8 -5.78 -3.77 -23.57
C LEU A 8 -5.83 -4.49 -24.91
N LEU A 9 -6.41 -3.87 -25.94
CA LEU A 9 -6.52 -4.44 -27.28
C LEU A 9 -5.15 -4.69 -27.91
N ARG A 10 -4.19 -3.77 -27.74
CA ARG A 10 -2.82 -3.96 -28.22
C ARG A 10 -2.19 -5.20 -27.61
N GLY A 11 -2.33 -5.41 -26.30
CA GLY A 11 -1.81 -6.59 -25.60
C GLY A 11 -2.51 -7.89 -26.04
N ALA A 12 -3.84 -7.89 -26.08
CA ALA A 12 -4.63 -9.06 -26.47
C ALA A 12 -4.36 -9.50 -27.92
N LEU A 13 -4.32 -8.55 -28.87
CA LEU A 13 -4.05 -8.85 -30.27
C LEU A 13 -2.58 -9.20 -30.52
N GLN A 14 -1.66 -8.71 -29.67
CA GLN A 14 -0.27 -9.17 -29.72
C GLN A 14 -0.17 -10.66 -29.35
N LEU A 15 -0.95 -11.11 -28.37
CA LEU A 15 -1.02 -12.54 -28.04
C LEU A 15 -1.60 -13.35 -29.21
N ALA A 16 -2.61 -12.83 -29.90
CA ALA A 16 -3.18 -13.51 -31.08
C ALA A 16 -2.15 -13.66 -32.22
N VAL A 17 -1.30 -12.64 -32.45
CA VAL A 17 -0.19 -12.74 -33.43
C VAL A 17 0.85 -13.76 -33.00
N LEU A 18 1.25 -13.75 -31.72
CA LEU A 18 2.23 -14.73 -31.19
C LEU A 18 1.73 -16.18 -31.29
N ASN A 19 0.41 -16.39 -31.27
CA ASN A 19 -0.21 -17.70 -31.45
C ASN A 19 -0.63 -17.98 -32.90
N ASN A 20 -0.13 -17.19 -33.87
CA ASN A 20 -0.41 -17.32 -35.30
C ASN A 20 -1.91 -17.28 -35.70
N VAL A 21 -2.76 -16.71 -34.84
CA VAL A 21 -4.20 -16.49 -35.16
C VAL A 21 -4.37 -15.30 -36.09
N LEU A 22 -3.52 -14.29 -35.95
CA LEU A 22 -3.46 -13.11 -36.80
C LEU A 22 -2.06 -12.96 -37.40
N GLY A 23 -1.97 -12.55 -38.67
CA GLY A 23 -0.67 -12.27 -39.30
C GLY A 23 -0.01 -10.98 -38.79
N THR A 24 -0.79 -10.02 -38.30
CA THR A 24 -0.27 -8.76 -37.74
C THR A 24 -1.24 -8.16 -36.73
N ASN A 25 -0.74 -7.28 -35.86
CA ASN A 25 -1.53 -6.61 -34.83
C ASN A 25 -2.11 -5.29 -35.39
N PRO A 26 -3.41 -5.19 -35.68
CA PRO A 26 -4.00 -4.01 -36.32
C PRO A 26 -3.97 -2.77 -35.43
N VAL A 27 -3.77 -2.92 -34.12
CA VAL A 27 -3.68 -1.80 -33.16
C VAL A 27 -2.27 -1.20 -33.10
N ARG A 28 -1.29 -1.81 -33.79
CA ARG A 28 0.09 -1.30 -33.88
C ARG A 28 0.15 0.10 -34.46
N ASP A 29 -0.56 0.32 -35.57
CA ASP A 29 -0.44 1.53 -36.39
C ASP A 29 -1.49 2.60 -36.08
N VAL A 30 -2.44 2.30 -35.19
CA VAL A 30 -3.39 3.29 -34.68
C VAL A 30 -2.60 4.44 -34.04
N GLN A 31 -3.00 5.69 -34.19
CA GLN A 31 -2.28 6.81 -33.56
C GLN A 31 -2.49 6.86 -32.04
N SER A 32 -1.41 7.12 -31.28
CA SER A 32 -1.50 7.26 -29.82
C SER A 32 -2.46 8.37 -29.45
N ILE A 33 -3.44 8.06 -28.60
CA ILE A 33 -4.39 9.04 -28.07
C ILE A 33 -3.67 9.87 -27.01
N ARG A 34 -2.97 10.92 -27.46
CA ARG A 34 -2.25 11.86 -26.60
C ARG A 34 -3.24 12.74 -25.86
N SER A 35 -2.92 13.04 -24.61
CA SER A 35 -3.66 14.05 -23.85
C SER A 35 -3.13 15.38 -24.33
N LYS A 36 -4.00 16.31 -24.74
CA LYS A 36 -3.56 17.66 -25.08
C LYS A 36 -3.07 18.43 -23.85
N ALA A 37 -3.52 18.04 -22.66
CA ALA A 37 -3.05 18.60 -21.40
C ALA A 37 -1.81 17.83 -20.90
N ALA A 38 -0.74 18.57 -20.61
CA ALA A 38 0.34 18.07 -19.77
C ALA A 38 -0.24 17.62 -18.42
N PRO A 39 0.21 16.48 -17.86
CA PRO A 39 -0.23 16.09 -16.54
C PRO A 39 0.17 17.18 -15.55
N LYS A 40 -0.81 17.85 -14.94
CA LYS A 40 -0.56 18.70 -13.78
C LYS A 40 -0.12 17.77 -12.65
N GLY A 41 1.19 17.68 -12.43
CA GLY A 41 1.75 16.98 -11.29
C GLY A 41 1.27 17.62 -9.98
N ALA A 42 1.37 16.89 -8.88
CA ALA A 42 1.21 17.49 -7.56
C ALA A 42 2.36 18.49 -7.33
N SER A 43 2.04 19.68 -6.82
CA SER A 43 3.08 20.62 -6.37
C SER A 43 3.83 19.99 -5.20
N ALA A 44 5.16 20.03 -5.25
CA ALA A 44 5.98 19.63 -4.12
C ALA A 44 5.76 20.63 -2.97
N LEU A 45 5.74 20.12 -1.74
CA LEU A 45 5.69 20.95 -0.54
C LEU A 45 7.07 21.52 -0.24
N THR A 46 7.14 22.78 0.18
CA THR A 46 8.37 23.37 0.72
C THR A 46 8.66 22.85 2.12
N ALA A 47 9.89 23.04 2.61
CA ALA A 47 10.28 22.62 3.96
C ALA A 47 9.42 23.32 5.05
N GLU A 48 9.02 24.57 4.84
CA GLU A 48 8.14 25.33 5.74
C GLU A 48 6.74 24.72 5.75
N GLN A 49 6.20 24.37 4.58
CA GLN A 49 4.89 23.75 4.45
C GLN A 49 4.85 22.35 5.09
N VAL A 50 5.94 21.57 4.96
CA VAL A 50 6.05 20.27 5.64
C VAL A 50 6.08 20.44 7.16
N ARG A 51 6.82 21.43 7.67
CA ARG A 51 6.87 21.74 9.11
C ARG A 51 5.50 22.16 9.64
N ASP A 52 4.83 23.08 8.95
CA ASP A 52 3.48 23.53 9.29
C ASP A 52 2.46 22.38 9.28
N LEU A 53 2.52 21.52 8.26
CA LEU A 53 1.68 20.34 8.16
C LEU A 53 1.89 19.39 9.36
N LEU A 54 3.14 19.08 9.71
CA LEU A 54 3.46 18.21 10.84
C LEU A 54 2.95 18.80 12.17
N THR A 55 3.07 20.11 12.36
CA THR A 55 2.54 20.81 13.54
C THR A 55 1.01 20.68 13.62
N LYS A 56 0.31 20.97 12.51
CA LYS A 56 -1.16 20.88 12.44
C LYS A 56 -1.68 19.45 12.64
N VAL A 57 -1.02 18.47 12.05
CA VAL A 57 -1.38 17.06 12.19
C VAL A 57 -1.22 16.61 13.64
N ARG A 58 -0.15 17.02 14.32
CA ARG A 58 0.07 16.70 15.74
C ARG A 58 -0.94 17.38 16.66
N ALA A 59 -1.34 18.62 16.35
CA ALA A 59 -2.33 19.36 17.14
C ALA A 59 -3.78 18.93 16.89
N SER A 60 -4.07 18.25 15.77
CA SER A 60 -5.42 17.85 15.40
C SER A 60 -5.93 16.68 16.26
N GLU A 61 -6.98 16.94 17.05
CA GLU A 61 -7.68 15.90 17.82
C GLU A 61 -8.19 14.76 16.93
N GLU A 62 -8.70 15.07 15.74
CA GLU A 62 -9.21 14.06 14.81
C GLU A 62 -8.09 13.15 14.29
N CYS A 63 -6.89 13.71 14.03
CA CYS A 63 -5.73 12.91 13.63
C CYS A 63 -5.24 12.03 14.77
N GLN A 64 -5.27 12.53 16.01
CA GLN A 64 -4.91 11.73 17.19
C GLN A 64 -5.93 10.60 17.42
N ARG A 65 -7.22 10.93 17.41
CA ARG A 65 -8.33 9.98 17.61
C ARG A 65 -8.33 8.85 16.58
N ARG A 66 -7.97 9.15 15.32
CA ARG A 66 -7.89 8.17 14.23
C ARG A 66 -6.52 7.52 14.06
N ASP A 67 -5.56 7.81 14.94
CA ASP A 67 -4.19 7.26 14.87
C ASP A 67 -3.47 7.56 13.54
N LEU A 68 -3.65 8.79 13.02
CA LEU A 68 -3.13 9.24 11.73
C LEU A 68 -1.81 10.00 11.84
N VAL A 69 -1.47 10.52 13.03
CA VAL A 69 -0.27 11.35 13.25
C VAL A 69 1.00 10.63 12.83
N ASP A 70 1.17 9.39 13.31
CA ASP A 70 2.37 8.61 13.09
C ASP A 70 2.52 8.12 11.64
N PRO A 71 1.50 7.54 10.97
CA PRO A 71 1.62 7.17 9.56
C PRO A 71 1.87 8.38 8.66
N ILE A 72 1.26 9.54 8.92
CA ILE A 72 1.53 10.76 8.13
C ILE A 72 2.98 11.21 8.33
N THR A 73 3.47 11.19 9.56
CA THR A 73 4.85 11.57 9.87
C THR A 73 5.86 10.63 9.20
N LEU A 74 5.62 9.32 9.23
CA LEU A 74 6.45 8.32 8.56
C LEU A 74 6.38 8.43 7.03
N PHE A 75 5.20 8.74 6.47
CA PHE A 75 5.04 8.96 5.05
C PHE A 75 5.93 10.11 4.56
N LEU A 76 5.96 11.21 5.31
CA LEU A 76 6.81 12.38 5.02
C LEU A 76 8.30 12.07 5.21
N ALA A 77 8.66 11.25 6.21
CA ALA A 77 10.04 10.87 6.48
C ALA A 77 10.64 9.92 5.44
N THR A 78 9.83 9.01 4.87
CA THR A 78 10.33 7.87 4.08
C THR A 78 9.95 7.92 2.61
N GLY A 79 8.90 8.68 2.23
CA GLY A 79 8.38 8.70 0.87
C GLY A 79 7.82 7.35 0.39
N LEU A 80 7.51 6.44 1.32
CA LEU A 80 6.97 5.13 0.98
C LEU A 80 5.63 5.24 0.27
N ARG A 81 5.35 4.30 -0.63
CA ARG A 81 3.99 4.22 -1.19
C ARG A 81 3.03 3.91 -0.05
N ARG A 82 1.83 4.53 -0.07
CA ARG A 82 0.82 4.33 0.99
C ARG A 82 0.54 2.85 1.28
N CYS A 83 0.52 1.99 0.26
CA CYS A 83 0.32 0.55 0.44
C CYS A 83 1.51 -0.16 1.12
N GLU A 84 2.74 0.31 0.91
CA GLU A 84 3.96 -0.21 1.54
C GLU A 84 4.01 0.25 3.01
N LEU A 85 3.76 1.54 3.27
CA LEU A 85 3.72 2.11 4.62
C LEU A 85 2.73 1.37 5.53
N LEU A 86 1.50 1.14 5.05
CA LEU A 86 0.47 0.43 5.80
C LEU A 86 0.76 -1.07 5.97
N ALA A 87 1.71 -1.61 5.21
CA ALA A 87 2.14 -3.00 5.32
C ALA A 87 3.30 -3.21 6.32
N LEU A 88 3.90 -2.14 6.84
CA LEU A 88 5.08 -2.25 7.68
C LEU A 88 4.78 -2.97 9.00
N ARG A 89 5.74 -3.79 9.43
CA ARG A 89 5.72 -4.57 10.65
C ARG A 89 6.83 -4.15 11.61
N TRP A 90 6.69 -4.47 12.89
CA TRP A 90 7.76 -4.24 13.86
C TRP A 90 9.04 -5.01 13.51
N SER A 91 8.92 -6.16 12.86
CA SER A 91 10.06 -6.94 12.33
C SER A 91 10.81 -6.25 11.20
N ASP A 92 10.20 -5.24 10.58
CA ASP A 92 10.78 -4.50 9.46
C ASP A 92 11.58 -3.27 9.94
N PHE A 93 11.48 -2.89 11.22
CA PHE A 93 12.12 -1.71 11.80
C PHE A 93 13.31 -2.10 12.67
N ASP A 94 14.50 -1.66 12.25
CA ASP A 94 15.75 -1.74 13.00
C ASP A 94 16.01 -0.39 13.71
N ALA A 95 15.89 -0.40 15.03
CA ALA A 95 16.07 0.81 15.83
C ALA A 95 17.54 1.19 16.01
N ASP A 96 18.44 0.21 16.00
CA ASP A 96 19.88 0.43 16.23
C ASP A 96 20.54 0.96 14.96
N ALA A 97 20.20 0.37 13.81
CA ALA A 97 20.64 0.87 12.51
C ALA A 97 19.82 2.09 12.03
N GLY A 98 18.68 2.39 12.68
CA GLY A 98 17.78 3.46 12.27
C GLY A 98 17.21 3.26 10.87
N THR A 99 16.79 2.04 10.53
CA THR A 99 16.31 1.72 9.17
C THR A 99 14.99 0.96 9.14
N ILE A 100 14.28 1.05 8.01
CA ILE A 100 13.09 0.24 7.72
C ILE A 100 13.26 -0.55 6.43
N ALA A 101 12.95 -1.84 6.49
CA ALA A 101 12.88 -2.73 5.34
C ALA A 101 11.48 -2.73 4.71
N VAL A 102 11.39 -2.54 3.40
CA VAL A 102 10.12 -2.69 2.67
C VAL A 102 9.93 -4.15 2.29
N THR A 103 9.03 -4.86 3.00
CA THR A 103 8.85 -6.32 2.85
C THR A 103 7.52 -6.72 2.23
N GLY A 104 6.59 -5.78 2.03
CA GLY A 104 5.27 -6.08 1.49
C GLY A 104 4.43 -4.85 1.20
N LYS A 105 3.22 -5.10 0.71
CA LYS A 105 2.22 -4.07 0.44
C LYS A 105 0.82 -4.54 0.82
N VAL A 106 -0.03 -3.60 1.22
CA VAL A 106 -1.47 -3.82 1.37
C VAL A 106 -2.16 -3.62 0.03
N VAL A 107 -2.97 -4.59 -0.39
CA VAL A 107 -3.83 -4.49 -1.56
C VAL A 107 -5.27 -4.73 -1.17
N ARG A 108 -6.22 -4.21 -1.95
CA ARG A 108 -7.63 -4.57 -1.80
C ARG A 108 -7.94 -5.73 -2.75
N GLN A 109 -8.38 -6.85 -2.19
CA GLN A 109 -8.79 -8.02 -2.95
C GLN A 109 -10.32 -8.11 -2.96
N SER A 110 -10.90 -8.24 -4.16
CA SER A 110 -12.35 -8.37 -4.32
C SER A 110 -12.86 -9.57 -3.52
N GLY A 111 -13.95 -9.38 -2.77
CA GLY A 111 -14.56 -10.41 -1.91
C GLY A 111 -13.84 -10.71 -0.57
N ILE A 112 -12.61 -10.24 -0.36
CA ILE A 112 -11.81 -10.56 0.86
C ILE A 112 -11.52 -9.31 1.71
N GLY A 113 -11.44 -8.13 1.10
CA GLY A 113 -11.12 -6.88 1.81
C GLY A 113 -9.67 -6.43 1.57
N LEU A 114 -9.08 -5.71 2.53
CA LEU A 114 -7.66 -5.37 2.43
C LEU A 114 -6.82 -6.58 2.85
N THR A 115 -5.75 -6.86 2.16
CA THR A 115 -4.87 -8.01 2.43
C THR A 115 -3.43 -7.58 2.26
N ARG A 116 -2.58 -7.92 3.22
CA ARG A 116 -1.13 -7.72 3.10
C ARG A 116 -0.54 -8.85 2.28
N ILE A 117 0.14 -8.49 1.20
CA ILE A 117 0.90 -9.40 0.36
C ILE A 117 2.38 -9.15 0.64
N ASP A 118 3.10 -10.19 1.04
CA ASP A 118 4.57 -10.16 1.07
C ASP A 118 5.07 -9.97 -0.36
N GLU A 119 6.01 -9.07 -0.58
CA GLU A 119 6.63 -8.90 -1.89
C GLU A 119 7.64 -10.03 -2.13
N THR A 120 7.11 -11.23 -2.39
CA THR A 120 7.85 -12.40 -2.84
C THR A 120 7.78 -12.48 -4.36
N LYS A 121 8.73 -11.84 -5.06
CA LYS A 121 9.11 -12.33 -6.40
C LYS A 121 10.50 -11.95 -6.90
N THR A 122 11.14 -10.90 -6.40
CA THR A 122 12.51 -10.55 -6.80
C THR A 122 13.24 -9.77 -5.70
N ALA A 123 14.56 -9.98 -5.57
CA ALA A 123 15.43 -9.23 -4.65
C ALA A 123 15.34 -7.69 -4.86
N ALA A 124 15.03 -7.26 -6.09
CA ALA A 124 14.83 -5.86 -6.45
C ALA A 124 13.66 -5.15 -5.74
N GLY A 125 12.71 -5.87 -5.15
CA GLY A 125 11.59 -5.29 -4.39
C GLY A 125 11.93 -4.94 -2.94
N ARG A 126 12.95 -5.58 -2.37
CA ARG A 126 13.36 -5.34 -0.98
C ARG A 126 14.38 -4.21 -0.95
N ARG A 127 13.95 -3.06 -0.43
CA ARG A 127 14.83 -1.92 -0.16
C ARG A 127 14.80 -1.59 1.32
N THR A 128 15.95 -1.20 1.85
CA THR A 128 16.08 -0.65 3.19
C THR A 128 16.18 0.86 3.08
N ILE A 129 15.37 1.57 3.87
CA ILE A 129 15.31 3.03 3.88
C ILE A 129 15.88 3.52 5.20
N PRO A 130 16.89 4.41 5.17
CA PRO A 130 17.38 5.06 6.37
C PRO A 130 16.33 6.02 6.92
N LEU A 131 16.16 6.03 8.24
CA LEU A 131 15.20 6.89 8.92
C LEU A 131 15.91 8.10 9.53
N PRO A 132 15.30 9.30 9.43
CA PRO A 132 15.75 10.43 10.23
C PRO A 132 15.48 10.17 11.72
N SER A 133 16.28 10.80 12.59
CA SER A 133 16.23 10.60 14.06
C SER A 133 14.82 10.81 14.65
N PHE A 134 14.07 11.79 14.15
CA PHE A 134 12.70 12.05 14.61
C PHE A 134 11.74 10.90 14.28
N ALA A 135 11.94 10.18 13.18
CA ALA A 135 11.11 9.04 12.80
C ALA A 135 11.46 7.81 13.65
N VAL A 136 12.74 7.61 13.98
CA VAL A 136 13.17 6.57 14.93
C VAL A 136 12.57 6.83 16.32
N ALA A 137 12.65 8.08 16.80
CA ALA A 137 12.05 8.47 18.08
C ALA A 137 10.53 8.25 18.11
N LEU A 138 9.84 8.65 17.04
CA LEU A 138 8.40 8.41 16.86
C LEU A 138 8.06 6.92 16.96
N LEU A 139 8.80 6.06 16.26
CA LEU A 139 8.56 4.61 16.27
C LEU A 139 8.84 3.99 17.63
N ASN A 140 9.87 4.44 18.32
CA ASN A 140 10.19 4.00 19.67
C ASN A 140 9.13 4.44 20.69
N ASP A 141 8.59 5.66 20.58
CA ASP A 141 7.48 6.12 21.41
C ASP A 141 6.21 5.29 21.14
N ARG A 142 5.89 5.10 19.86
CA ARG A 142 4.74 4.30 19.42
C ARG A 142 4.83 2.85 19.92
N ARG A 143 6.04 2.27 19.96
CA ARG A 143 6.29 0.91 20.45
C ARG A 143 5.93 0.74 21.93
N LYS A 144 6.07 1.80 22.73
CA LYS A 144 5.72 1.81 24.17
C LYS A 144 4.21 1.86 24.42
N ARG A 145 3.42 2.34 23.44
CA ARG A 145 1.95 2.39 23.55
C ARG A 145 1.39 0.97 23.38
N LEU A 146 0.99 0.36 24.49
CA LEU A 146 0.39 -0.97 24.52
C LEU A 146 -0.98 -0.95 23.82
N TYR A 147 -1.06 -1.53 22.63
CA TYR A 147 -2.36 -1.80 22.00
C TYR A 147 -2.92 -3.11 22.54
N VAL A 148 -4.06 -3.05 23.23
CA VAL A 148 -4.79 -4.21 23.75
C VAL A 148 -5.52 -4.89 22.58
N GLY A 149 -4.90 -5.94 22.03
CA GLY A 149 -5.46 -6.76 20.95
C GLY A 149 -4.35 -7.49 20.18
N GLN A 150 -4.68 -8.48 19.35
CA GLN A 150 -3.76 -9.30 18.51
C GLN A 150 -2.82 -8.51 17.55
N GLN A 151 -2.71 -7.19 17.69
CA GLN A 151 -2.04 -6.22 16.82
C GLN A 151 -0.51 -6.15 17.02
N ARG A 152 0.11 -7.24 17.48
CA ARG A 152 1.53 -7.25 17.90
C ARG A 152 2.53 -7.15 16.74
N ARG A 153 2.09 -7.26 15.48
CA ARG A 153 3.02 -7.33 14.34
C ARG A 153 3.04 -6.07 13.47
N SER A 154 1.94 -5.35 13.33
CA SER A 154 1.91 -4.17 12.45
C SER A 154 2.40 -2.91 13.17
N LEU A 155 3.03 -2.02 12.41
CA LEU A 155 3.38 -0.68 12.85
C LEU A 155 2.16 0.24 12.95
N HIS A 156 1.08 -0.07 12.24
CA HIS A 156 -0.16 0.73 12.21
C HIS A 156 -1.37 -0.13 12.59
N PRO A 157 -1.67 -0.27 13.89
CA PRO A 157 -2.74 -1.13 14.37
C PRO A 157 -4.12 -0.72 13.86
N ALA A 158 -4.39 0.58 13.70
CA ALA A 158 -5.64 1.07 13.11
C ALA A 158 -5.84 0.59 11.66
N ALA A 159 -4.76 0.45 10.88
CA ALA A 159 -4.82 -0.07 9.52
C ALA A 159 -5.00 -1.59 9.49
N GLU A 160 -4.40 -2.32 10.44
CA GLU A 160 -4.48 -3.78 10.52
C GLU A 160 -5.91 -4.29 10.76
N ARG A 161 -6.77 -3.51 11.42
CA ARG A 161 -8.21 -3.85 11.60
C ARG A 161 -8.94 -4.14 10.29
N PHE A 162 -8.48 -3.57 9.19
CA PHE A 162 -9.09 -3.77 7.88
C PHE A 162 -8.34 -4.80 7.02
N VAL A 163 -7.13 -5.21 7.43
CA VAL A 163 -6.23 -6.07 6.67
C VAL A 163 -6.43 -7.52 7.09
N THR A 164 -7.20 -8.27 6.32
CA THR A 164 -7.35 -9.71 6.46
C THR A 164 -6.07 -10.42 6.01
N ARG A 165 -5.63 -11.39 6.80
CA ARG A 165 -4.50 -12.26 6.42
C ARG A 165 -5.00 -13.26 5.39
N LYS A 166 -4.28 -13.43 4.29
CA LYS A 166 -4.49 -14.59 3.42
C LYS A 166 -3.96 -15.81 4.18
N THR A 167 -4.75 -16.36 5.11
CA THR A 167 -4.46 -17.70 5.61
C THR A 167 -4.57 -18.60 4.39
N SER A 168 -3.50 -19.32 4.09
CA SER A 168 -3.50 -20.42 3.14
C SER A 168 -4.39 -21.53 3.70
N THR A 169 -5.70 -21.33 3.68
CA THR A 169 -6.65 -22.40 3.95
C THR A 169 -6.82 -23.16 2.63
N PRO A 170 -6.67 -24.49 2.60
CA PRO A 170 -6.96 -25.27 1.41
C PRO A 170 -8.39 -24.99 0.95
N ARG A 171 -8.60 -24.94 -0.36
CA ARG A 171 -9.96 -24.89 -0.95
C ARG A 171 -10.74 -26.10 -0.42
N GLY A 172 -11.69 -25.88 0.49
CA GLY A 172 -12.57 -26.96 0.98
C GLY A 172 -12.94 -26.90 2.45
N ALA A 173 -13.34 -25.74 2.99
CA ALA A 173 -13.95 -25.68 4.32
C ALA A 173 -15.03 -24.58 4.39
N TRP A 174 -16.04 -24.72 3.53
CA TRP A 174 -17.34 -24.11 3.79
C TRP A 174 -18.19 -25.15 4.52
N CYS A 175 -18.18 -25.10 5.85
CA CYS A 175 -19.26 -25.70 6.64
C CYS A 175 -19.38 -25.05 8.02
N ALA A 176 -20.62 -24.67 8.32
CA ALA A 176 -21.24 -24.50 9.64
C ALA A 176 -20.76 -23.36 10.55
N ARG A 177 -21.62 -22.33 10.63
CA ARG A 177 -22.17 -21.66 11.84
C ARG A 177 -22.99 -20.47 11.31
N GLY A 178 -24.33 -20.52 11.18
CA GLY A 178 -25.31 -20.99 12.14
C GLY A 178 -25.91 -19.77 12.84
N LEU A 179 -26.80 -19.04 12.15
CA LEU A 179 -27.75 -18.08 12.74
C LEU A 179 -29.08 -18.26 12.01
N GLY A 180 -30.09 -18.60 12.80
CA GLY A 180 -31.34 -19.17 12.36
C GLY A 180 -32.33 -18.15 11.84
N CYS A 181 -33.06 -18.58 10.82
CA CYS A 181 -34.32 -18.00 10.40
C CYS A 181 -35.39 -18.35 11.45
N ARG A 182 -36.15 -17.37 11.93
CA ARG A 182 -37.53 -17.59 12.37
C ARG A 182 -38.45 -16.81 11.44
N THR A 183 -39.51 -17.52 11.10
CA THR A 183 -40.67 -17.25 10.27
C THR A 183 -41.38 -15.94 10.55
#